data_AF-A0A1V3WS35-F1
#
_entry.id   AF-A0A1V3WS35-F1
#
_cell.length_a   1.000
_cell.length_b   1.000
_cell.length_c   1.000
_cell.angle_alpha   90.00
_cell.angle_beta   90.00
_cell.angle_gamma   90.00
#
_symmetry.space_group_name_H-M   'P 1'
#
loop_
_entity.id
_entity.type
_entity.pdbx_description
1 polymer ?
#
loop_
_entity_poly.entity_id
_entity_poly.type
_entity_poly.pdbx_seq_one_letter_code
_entity_poly.pdbx_strand_id
1 'polypeptide(L)'
;MFRNRGGNGSAPDDGYGEVFLVIDNLYAFGRDNIDQFNTRNPLLAKVTELVNVGLAYGIHVIITTPSWLEVPLAMRDGLGLRLELKLHDARDSNVRVVGALRRPADAVPADQPGRGLTMAAEHFLFASPALDGQPNPVAAINARYPGVAAPPVRLLPTNLAPRRSARCTADRIRLSSASARKTWRRWCSTSPPIRC
;
A
#
# COMPACT_ATOMS: atom_id res chain seq x y z
N MET A 1 -2.05 -2.67 -18.56
CA MET A 1 -0.98 -2.49 -19.56
C MET A 1 0.30 -2.76 -18.81
N PHE A 2 0.82 -3.99 -18.92
CA PHE A 2 1.96 -4.47 -18.14
C PHE A 2 3.26 -3.99 -18.80
N ARG A 3 4.21 -3.45 -18.03
CA ARG A 3 5.57 -3.13 -18.45
C ARG A 3 6.28 -4.42 -18.85
N ASN A 4 6.26 -4.71 -20.14
CA ASN A 4 7.02 -5.82 -20.70
C ASN A 4 8.52 -5.48 -20.57
N ARG A 5 9.31 -6.43 -20.05
CA ARG A 5 10.77 -6.34 -19.93
C ARG A 5 11.48 -6.40 -21.30
N GLY A 6 10.72 -6.38 -22.39
CA GLY A 6 11.20 -6.35 -23.77
C GLY A 6 11.37 -4.92 -24.26
N GLY A 7 12.63 -4.46 -24.24
CA GLY A 7 13.23 -3.41 -25.06
C GLY A 7 12.35 -2.24 -25.55
N ASN A 8 12.73 -1.04 -25.10
CA ASN A 8 12.33 0.31 -25.53
C ASN A 8 11.21 0.98 -24.73
N GLY A 9 11.62 1.82 -23.76
CA GLY A 9 10.76 2.87 -23.21
C GLY A 9 11.15 3.39 -21.83
N SER A 10 12.26 4.13 -21.74
CA SER A 10 12.36 5.37 -20.94
C SER A 10 11.87 5.38 -19.47
N ALA A 11 12.13 4.34 -18.67
CA ALA A 11 12.01 4.42 -17.22
C ALA A 11 13.39 4.21 -16.59
N PRO A 12 13.80 4.96 -15.53
CA PRO A 12 15.03 4.70 -14.82
C PRO A 12 15.07 3.26 -14.33
N ASP A 13 16.15 2.52 -14.64
CA ASP A 13 16.37 1.16 -14.17
C ASP A 13 16.74 1.20 -12.68
N ASP A 14 15.71 1.28 -11.83
CA ASP A 14 15.83 1.24 -10.37
C ASP A 14 15.96 -0.19 -9.82
N GLY A 15 16.05 -1.19 -10.72
CA GLY A 15 16.09 -2.60 -10.39
C GLY A 15 14.73 -3.19 -9.99
N TYR A 16 13.65 -2.41 -10.03
CA TYR A 16 12.29 -2.85 -9.77
C TYR A 16 11.48 -2.97 -11.07
N GLY A 17 10.57 -3.94 -11.09
CA GLY A 17 9.57 -4.08 -12.16
C GLY A 17 8.32 -3.27 -11.83
N GLU A 18 7.15 -3.87 -12.05
CA GLU A 18 5.91 -3.36 -11.47
C GLU A 18 5.81 -3.78 -10.00
N VAL A 19 5.43 -2.82 -9.14
CA VAL A 19 5.29 -3.05 -7.70
C VAL A 19 3.81 -3.00 -7.34
N PHE A 20 3.32 -4.04 -6.66
CA PHE A 20 1.95 -4.13 -6.20
C PHE A 20 1.91 -3.98 -4.68
N LEU A 21 1.31 -2.89 -4.20
CA LEU A 21 0.97 -2.70 -2.79
C LEU A 21 -0.44 -3.25 -2.54
N VAL A 22 -0.53 -4.34 -1.78
CA VAL A 22 -1.81 -4.97 -1.42
C VAL A 22 -2.16 -4.59 0.01
N ILE A 23 -3.30 -3.94 0.20
CA ILE A 23 -3.87 -3.61 1.51
C ILE A 23 -5.16 -4.39 1.66
N ASP A 24 -5.15 -5.38 2.52
CA ASP A 24 -6.35 -6.06 2.93
C ASP A 24 -7.04 -5.25 4.04
N ASN A 25 -8.30 -4.89 3.81
CA ASN A 25 -9.16 -4.15 4.72
C ASN A 25 -8.67 -2.72 5.05
N LEU A 26 -8.93 -1.78 4.13
CA LEU A 26 -8.61 -0.35 4.30
C LEU A 26 -9.23 0.26 5.57
N TYR A 27 -10.42 -0.22 5.97
CA TYR A 27 -11.11 0.24 7.18
C TYR A 27 -10.26 0.04 8.43
N ALA A 28 -9.70 -1.17 8.58
CA ALA A 28 -8.85 -1.53 9.70
C ALA A 28 -7.52 -0.78 9.61
N PHE A 29 -6.92 -0.72 8.41
CA PHE A 29 -5.68 0.01 8.17
C PHE A 29 -5.77 1.48 8.58
N GLY A 30 -6.87 2.16 8.25
CA GLY A 30 -7.07 3.58 8.56
C GLY A 30 -7.21 3.89 10.06
N ARG A 31 -7.51 2.89 10.90
CA ARG A 31 -7.69 3.03 12.35
C ARG A 31 -6.52 2.46 13.17
N ASP A 32 -5.58 1.81 12.49
CA ASP A 32 -4.34 1.34 13.09
C ASP A 32 -3.32 2.50 13.21
N ASN A 33 -2.31 2.35 14.06
CA ASN A 33 -1.22 3.32 14.26
C ASN A 33 -1.71 4.76 14.52
N ILE A 34 -2.79 4.89 15.31
CA ILE A 34 -3.36 6.18 15.72
C ILE A 34 -2.71 6.70 17.00
N ASP A 35 -2.74 8.02 17.18
CA ASP A 35 -2.26 8.72 18.37
C ASP A 35 -3.32 9.76 18.81
N GLN A 36 -3.15 10.34 19.99
CA GLN A 36 -4.03 11.37 20.57
C GLN A 36 -4.25 12.56 19.63
N PHE A 37 -3.22 12.90 18.83
CA PHE A 37 -3.26 13.98 17.84
C PHE A 37 -3.69 13.51 16.45
N ASN A 38 -3.61 12.22 16.16
CA ASN A 38 -3.90 11.64 14.84
C ASN A 38 -4.96 10.55 14.96
N THR A 39 -6.22 10.93 14.75
CA THR A 39 -7.39 10.02 14.82
C THR A 39 -7.46 9.02 13.65
N ARG A 40 -6.54 9.12 12.68
CA ARG A 40 -6.41 8.19 11.54
C ARG A 40 -4.95 7.87 11.30
N ASN A 41 -4.70 6.71 10.71
CA ASN A 41 -3.37 6.27 10.33
C ASN A 41 -2.69 7.32 9.41
N PRO A 42 -1.54 7.89 9.80
CA PRO A 42 -0.84 8.89 8.99
C PRO A 42 -0.39 8.35 7.62
N LEU A 43 -0.22 7.03 7.49
CA LEU A 43 0.13 6.38 6.24
C LEU A 43 -1.01 6.40 5.21
N LEU A 44 -2.26 6.64 5.62
CA LEU A 44 -3.39 6.71 4.69
C LEU A 44 -3.22 7.84 3.66
N ALA A 45 -2.66 8.97 4.08
CA ALA A 45 -2.35 10.07 3.17
C ALA A 45 -1.30 9.65 2.12
N LYS A 46 -0.29 8.87 2.53
CA LYS A 46 0.73 8.32 1.64
C LYS A 46 0.19 7.27 0.68
N VAL A 47 -0.69 6.39 1.14
CA VAL A 47 -1.38 5.44 0.26
C VAL A 47 -2.23 6.18 -0.77
N THR A 48 -2.94 7.25 -0.37
CA THR A 48 -3.73 8.08 -1.30
C THR A 48 -2.86 8.73 -2.37
N GLU A 49 -1.70 9.25 -1.99
CA GLU A 49 -0.69 9.79 -2.92
C GLU A 49 -0.23 8.72 -3.93
N LEU A 50 0.07 7.51 -3.46
CA LEU A 50 0.47 6.39 -4.32
C LEU A 50 -0.65 5.94 -5.27
N VAL A 51 -1.91 5.93 -4.82
CA VAL A 51 -3.05 5.59 -5.69
C VAL A 51 -3.19 6.59 -6.85
N ASN A 52 -2.99 7.88 -6.58
CA ASN A 52 -3.21 8.93 -7.58
C ASN A 52 -2.04 9.14 -8.54
N VAL A 53 -0.80 8.97 -8.06
CA VAL A 53 0.41 9.28 -8.85
C VAL A 53 1.22 8.03 -9.19
N GLY A 54 1.13 6.97 -8.39
CA GLY A 54 1.98 5.78 -8.48
C GLY A 54 1.89 5.02 -9.79
N LEU A 55 0.74 5.08 -10.47
CA LEU A 55 0.54 4.39 -11.76
C LEU A 55 1.55 4.86 -12.83
N ALA A 56 1.91 6.15 -12.84
CA ALA A 56 2.93 6.67 -13.77
C ALA A 56 4.32 6.06 -13.54
N TYR A 57 4.60 5.65 -12.30
CA TYR A 57 5.85 5.04 -11.89
C TYR A 57 5.82 3.50 -11.92
N GLY A 58 4.71 2.87 -12.30
CA GLY A 58 4.54 1.41 -12.27
C GLY A 58 4.28 0.85 -10.86
N ILE A 59 3.78 1.70 -9.96
CA ILE A 59 3.31 1.31 -8.64
C ILE A 59 1.79 1.15 -8.71
N HIS A 60 1.32 -0.06 -8.45
CA HIS A 60 -0.09 -0.43 -8.44
C HIS A 60 -0.54 -0.63 -7.00
N VAL A 61 -1.72 -0.13 -6.66
CA VAL A 61 -2.29 -0.29 -5.32
C VAL A 61 -3.58 -1.10 -5.43
N ILE A 62 -3.62 -2.21 -4.72
CA ILE A 62 -4.78 -3.11 -4.61
C ILE A 62 -5.31 -2.97 -3.19
N ILE A 63 -6.60 -2.64 -3.07
CA ILE A 63 -7.22 -2.38 -1.80
C ILE A 63 -8.50 -3.20 -1.71
N THR A 64 -8.72 -3.85 -0.57
CA THR A 64 -10.01 -4.43 -0.21
C THR A 64 -10.65 -3.59 0.91
N THR A 65 -11.97 -3.47 0.88
CA THR A 65 -12.72 -2.75 1.91
C THR A 65 -14.14 -3.33 2.00
N PRO A 66 -14.74 -3.42 3.19
CA PRO A 66 -16.12 -3.90 3.34
C PRO A 66 -17.17 -2.89 2.85
N SER A 67 -16.83 -1.59 2.81
CA SER A 67 -17.72 -0.53 2.31
C SER A 67 -16.94 0.56 1.59
N TRP A 68 -17.57 1.14 0.57
CA TRP A 68 -17.03 2.29 -0.15
C TRP A 68 -16.94 3.55 0.72
N LEU A 69 -17.76 3.67 1.76
CA LEU A 69 -17.77 4.82 2.68
C LEU A 69 -16.41 5.03 3.37
N GLU A 70 -15.64 3.96 3.55
CA GLU A 70 -14.35 3.99 4.23
C GLU A 70 -13.20 4.41 3.30
N VAL A 71 -13.44 4.44 1.99
CA VAL A 71 -12.47 4.89 0.99
C VAL A 71 -12.52 6.41 0.88
N PRO A 72 -11.43 7.14 1.16
CA PRO A 72 -11.37 8.59 1.00
C PRO A 72 -11.72 9.01 -0.43
N LEU A 73 -12.50 10.09 -0.59
CA LEU A 73 -12.93 10.56 -1.91
C LEU A 73 -11.73 10.81 -2.85
N ALA A 74 -10.68 11.45 -2.34
CA ALA A 74 -9.45 11.72 -3.09
C ALA A 74 -8.72 10.46 -3.58
N MET A 75 -8.98 9.29 -2.98
CA MET A 75 -8.42 8.00 -3.40
C MET A 75 -9.32 7.33 -4.44
N ARG A 76 -10.63 7.55 -4.41
CA ARG A 76 -11.59 6.87 -5.29
C ARG A 76 -11.27 7.13 -6.76
N ASP A 77 -10.94 8.35 -7.11
CA ASP A 77 -10.70 8.74 -8.52
C ASP A 77 -9.45 8.07 -9.11
N GLY A 78 -8.42 7.79 -8.31
CA GLY A 78 -7.25 7.04 -8.75
C GLY A 78 -7.47 5.52 -8.88
N LEU A 79 -8.55 4.98 -8.30
CA LEU A 79 -8.91 3.57 -8.45
C LEU A 79 -9.62 3.33 -9.78
N GLY A 80 -8.84 2.99 -10.81
CA GLY A 80 -9.35 2.72 -12.17
C GLY A 80 -10.20 1.46 -12.28
N LEU A 81 -9.74 0.32 -11.71
CA LEU A 81 -10.51 -0.92 -11.66
C LEU A 81 -11.24 -1.01 -10.32
N ARG A 82 -12.57 -1.14 -10.37
CA ARG A 82 -13.42 -1.28 -9.19
C ARG A 82 -14.30 -2.51 -9.38
N LEU A 83 -14.13 -3.46 -8.47
CA LEU A 83 -14.90 -4.69 -8.42
C LEU A 83 -15.73 -4.67 -7.14
N GLU A 84 -17.05 -4.61 -7.28
CA GLU A 84 -17.96 -4.55 -6.14
C GLU A 84 -18.55 -5.93 -5.87
N LEU A 85 -18.18 -6.55 -4.75
CA LEU A 85 -18.81 -7.79 -4.29
C LEU A 85 -20.17 -7.51 -3.65
N LYS A 86 -20.90 -8.56 -3.25
CA LYS A 86 -22.13 -8.38 -2.48
C LYS A 86 -21.88 -7.53 -1.23
N LEU A 87 -22.42 -6.32 -1.24
CA LEU A 87 -22.40 -5.41 -0.08
C LEU A 87 -23.50 -5.77 0.93
N HIS A 88 -23.29 -5.36 2.19
CA HIS A 88 -24.30 -5.49 3.24
C HIS A 88 -25.54 -4.63 2.97
N ASP A 89 -25.35 -3.33 2.66
CA ASP A 89 -26.41 -2.45 2.16
C ASP A 89 -26.15 -2.09 0.68
N ALA A 90 -27.13 -2.32 -0.18
CA ALA A 90 -27.08 -1.96 -1.60
C ALA A 90 -27.09 -0.43 -1.81
N ARG A 91 -27.45 0.37 -0.80
CA ARG A 91 -27.35 1.85 -0.86
C ARG A 91 -25.91 2.32 -0.98
N ASP A 92 -24.97 1.60 -0.38
CA ASP A 92 -23.54 1.93 -0.41
C ASP A 92 -22.86 1.58 -1.74
N SER A 93 -23.57 0.88 -2.62
CA SER A 93 -23.09 0.54 -3.96
C SER A 93 -22.79 1.79 -4.79
N ASN A 94 -21.68 1.79 -5.51
CA ASN A 94 -21.36 2.85 -6.47
C ASN A 94 -22.02 2.63 -7.84
N VAL A 95 -22.54 1.42 -8.10
CA VAL A 95 -23.14 1.05 -9.39
C VAL A 95 -24.60 1.51 -9.44
N ARG A 96 -24.94 2.32 -10.45
CA ARG A 96 -26.29 2.81 -10.70
C ARG A 96 -26.59 2.77 -12.19
N VAL A 97 -27.72 2.16 -12.55
CA VAL A 97 -28.25 2.19 -13.92
C VAL A 97 -29.38 3.21 -13.95
N VAL A 98 -29.22 4.25 -14.78
CA VAL A 98 -30.21 5.32 -14.94
C VAL A 98 -31.50 4.72 -15.50
N GLY A 99 -32.63 4.96 -14.84
CA GLY A 99 -33.95 4.45 -15.26
C GLY A 99 -34.34 3.08 -14.67
N ALA A 100 -33.46 2.39 -13.95
CA ALA A 100 -33.80 1.16 -13.26
C ALA A 100 -34.49 1.45 -11.90
N LEU A 101 -35.64 0.80 -11.65
CA LEU A 101 -36.36 0.92 -10.38
C LEU A 101 -35.63 0.25 -9.21
N ARG A 102 -34.84 -0.79 -9.49
CA ARG A 102 -34.04 -1.55 -8.52
C ARG A 102 -32.56 -1.28 -8.74
N ARG A 103 -31.78 -1.28 -7.65
CA ARG A 103 -30.33 -1.14 -7.78
C ARG A 103 -29.76 -2.48 -8.29
N PRO A 104 -28.79 -2.47 -9.22
CA PRO A 104 -28.13 -3.70 -9.66
C PRO A 104 -27.56 -4.52 -8.50
N ALA A 105 -27.06 -3.87 -7.45
CA ALA A 105 -26.52 -4.52 -6.25
C ALA A 105 -27.54 -5.36 -5.48
N ASP A 106 -28.85 -5.10 -5.63
CA ASP A 106 -29.91 -5.92 -5.04
C ASP A 106 -30.04 -7.29 -5.72
N ALA A 107 -29.59 -7.41 -6.98
CA ALA A 107 -29.67 -8.64 -7.76
C ALA A 107 -28.48 -9.59 -7.53
N VAL A 108 -27.46 -9.17 -6.77
CA VAL A 108 -26.30 -10.01 -6.47
C VAL A 108 -26.69 -11.04 -5.39
N PRO A 109 -26.52 -12.35 -5.64
CA PRO A 109 -26.84 -13.38 -4.65
C PRO A 109 -25.92 -13.30 -3.43
N ALA A 110 -26.49 -13.41 -2.22
CA ALA A 110 -25.72 -13.36 -0.97
C ALA A 110 -25.16 -14.73 -0.54
N ASP A 111 -25.71 -15.81 -1.07
CA ASP A 111 -25.36 -17.20 -0.81
C ASP A 111 -24.16 -17.69 -1.66
N GLN A 112 -23.74 -16.92 -2.66
CA GLN A 112 -22.67 -17.27 -3.59
C GLN A 112 -21.45 -16.33 -3.43
N PRO A 113 -20.47 -16.69 -2.58
CA PRO A 113 -19.26 -15.88 -2.41
C PRO A 113 -18.47 -15.77 -3.72
N GLY A 114 -17.89 -14.61 -3.96
CA GLY A 114 -17.16 -14.30 -5.19
C GLY A 114 -18.02 -13.71 -6.32
N ARG A 115 -19.36 -13.67 -6.17
CA ARG A 115 -20.24 -12.91 -7.06
C ARG A 115 -20.17 -11.41 -6.80
N GLY A 116 -20.17 -10.63 -7.87
CA GLY A 116 -20.15 -9.18 -7.78
C GLY A 116 -20.56 -8.49 -9.07
N LEU A 117 -20.39 -7.17 -9.07
CA LEU A 117 -20.70 -6.26 -10.17
C LEU A 117 -19.47 -5.43 -10.56
N THR A 118 -19.31 -5.24 -11.87
CA THR A 118 -18.42 -4.22 -12.41
C THR A 118 -19.08 -2.84 -12.36
N MET A 119 -18.31 -1.77 -12.59
CA MET A 119 -18.88 -0.42 -12.70
C MET A 119 -19.87 -0.26 -13.87
N ALA A 120 -19.82 -1.17 -14.85
CA ALA A 120 -20.77 -1.24 -15.96
C ALA A 120 -22.05 -2.05 -15.63
N ALA A 121 -22.25 -2.43 -14.35
CA ALA A 121 -23.35 -3.27 -13.88
C ALA A 121 -23.36 -4.70 -14.46
N GLU A 122 -22.20 -5.23 -14.87
CA GLU A 122 -22.07 -6.61 -15.34
C GLU A 122 -21.82 -7.54 -14.16
N HIS A 123 -22.50 -8.69 -14.14
CA HIS A 123 -22.27 -9.71 -13.13
C HIS A 123 -21.00 -10.51 -13.43
N PHE A 124 -20.13 -10.65 -12.43
CA PHE A 124 -18.94 -11.49 -12.53
C PHE A 124 -18.89 -12.51 -11.38
N LEU A 125 -17.99 -13.49 -11.51
CA LEU A 125 -17.63 -14.46 -10.47
C LEU A 125 -16.11 -14.54 -10.41
N PHE A 126 -15.52 -14.38 -9.22
CA PHE A 126 -14.09 -14.57 -9.03
C PHE A 126 -13.69 -16.02 -9.29
N ALA A 127 -12.63 -16.20 -10.09
CA ALA A 127 -12.01 -17.51 -10.28
C ALA A 127 -11.29 -17.93 -8.99
N SER A 128 -11.33 -19.23 -8.70
CA SER A 128 -10.50 -19.82 -7.65
C SER A 128 -9.02 -19.72 -8.05
N PRO A 129 -8.10 -19.39 -7.11
CA PRO A 129 -6.67 -19.28 -7.39
C PRO A 129 -6.03 -20.68 -7.55
N ALA A 130 -6.39 -21.37 -8.62
CA ALA A 130 -5.87 -22.68 -8.98
C ALA A 130 -4.87 -22.56 -10.14
N LEU A 131 -3.83 -23.41 -10.11
CA LEU A 131 -2.85 -23.52 -11.19
C LEU A 131 -2.82 -24.97 -11.68
N ASP A 132 -3.45 -25.25 -12.82
CA ASP A 132 -3.42 -26.56 -13.50
C ASP A 132 -3.70 -27.77 -12.59
N GLY A 133 -4.60 -27.62 -11.60
CA GLY A 133 -4.93 -28.69 -10.65
C GLY A 133 -3.87 -28.97 -9.58
N GLN A 134 -2.84 -28.14 -9.47
CA GLN A 134 -1.81 -28.27 -8.44
C GLN A 134 -2.38 -27.98 -7.05
N PRO A 135 -2.10 -28.82 -6.04
CA PRO A 135 -2.57 -28.60 -4.67
C PRO A 135 -1.92 -27.39 -4.00
N ASN A 136 -0.71 -27.02 -4.45
CA ASN A 136 0.00 -25.83 -3.97
C ASN A 136 0.55 -25.03 -5.16
N PRO A 137 -0.24 -24.06 -5.69
CA PRO A 137 0.17 -23.27 -6.85
C PRO A 137 1.43 -22.44 -6.56
N VAL A 138 1.64 -21.98 -5.32
CA VAL A 138 2.83 -21.19 -4.94
C VAL A 138 4.10 -22.01 -5.02
N ALA A 139 4.09 -23.24 -4.50
CA ALA A 139 5.24 -24.13 -4.59
C ALA A 139 5.58 -24.48 -6.05
N ALA A 140 4.56 -24.72 -6.88
CA ALA A 140 4.73 -24.98 -8.30
C ALA A 140 5.36 -23.79 -9.05
N ILE A 141 4.93 -22.55 -8.74
CA ILE A 141 5.52 -21.34 -9.32
C ILE A 141 6.98 -21.18 -8.87
N ASN A 142 7.27 -21.36 -7.58
CA ASN A 142 8.64 -21.23 -7.05
C ASN A 142 9.58 -22.29 -7.66
N ALA A 143 9.10 -23.51 -7.89
CA ALA A 143 9.87 -24.55 -8.56
C ALA A 143 10.14 -24.22 -10.05
N ARG A 144 9.21 -23.54 -10.72
CA ARG A 144 9.36 -23.11 -12.13
C ARG A 144 10.33 -21.96 -12.31
N TYR A 145 10.51 -21.09 -11.31
CA TYR A 145 11.38 -19.92 -11.36
C TYR A 145 12.38 -19.88 -10.19
N PRO A 146 13.35 -20.81 -10.14
CA PRO A 146 14.33 -20.86 -9.05
C PRO A 146 15.21 -19.61 -9.05
N GLY A 147 15.46 -19.04 -7.86
CA GLY A 147 16.32 -17.87 -7.67
C GLY A 147 15.68 -16.52 -8.04
N VAL A 148 14.43 -16.52 -8.51
CA VAL A 148 13.65 -15.29 -8.75
C VAL A 148 12.77 -15.03 -7.54
N ALA A 149 13.09 -14.00 -6.77
CA ALA A 149 12.31 -13.57 -5.62
C ALA A 149 12.12 -12.05 -5.62
N ALA A 150 11.00 -11.59 -5.06
CA ALA A 150 10.77 -10.17 -4.85
C ALA A 150 11.78 -9.61 -3.84
N PRO A 151 12.33 -8.40 -4.05
CA PRO A 151 13.21 -7.76 -3.08
C PRO A 151 12.51 -7.60 -1.72
N PRO A 152 13.17 -7.98 -0.60
CA PRO A 152 12.54 -7.92 0.72
C PRO A 152 12.38 -6.48 1.22
N VAL A 153 11.32 -6.24 2.00
CA VAL A 153 11.12 -4.96 2.69
C VAL A 153 12.22 -4.79 3.74
N ARG A 154 13.01 -3.72 3.61
CA ARG A 154 14.09 -3.42 4.55
C ARG A 154 13.49 -2.93 5.86
N LEU A 155 13.60 -3.75 6.89
CA LEU A 155 13.21 -3.38 8.25
C LEU A 155 14.34 -2.60 8.92
N LEU A 156 13.97 -1.75 9.88
CA LEU A 156 14.94 -1.14 10.77
C LEU A 156 15.64 -2.26 11.56
N PRO A 157 16.98 -2.35 11.54
CA PRO A 157 17.69 -3.37 12.30
C PRO A 157 17.42 -3.23 13.81
N THR A 158 17.23 -4.35 14.49
CA THR A 158 17.03 -4.38 15.95
C THR A 158 18.24 -3.86 16.74
N ASN A 159 19.44 -3.99 16.18
CA ASN A 159 20.66 -3.40 16.71
C ASN A 159 21.39 -2.63 15.60
N LEU A 160 21.53 -1.31 15.80
CA LEU A 160 22.27 -0.43 14.90
C LEU A 160 23.59 -0.04 15.56
N ALA A 161 24.69 -0.67 15.11
CA ALA A 161 26.02 -0.31 15.58
C ALA A 161 26.31 1.19 15.30
N PRO A 162 26.86 1.97 16.26
CA PRO A 162 27.10 3.41 16.11
C PRO A 162 27.94 3.79 14.88
N ARG A 163 28.81 2.88 14.42
CA ARG A 163 29.64 3.09 13.22
C ARG A 163 28.83 3.07 11.92
N ARG A 164 27.63 2.46 11.91
CA ARG A 164 26.69 2.49 10.79
C ARG A 164 25.78 3.73 10.80
N SER A 165 25.57 4.38 11.96
CA SER A 165 24.78 5.62 12.06
C SER A 165 25.60 6.89 11.82
N ALA A 166 26.93 6.84 11.94
CA ALA A 166 27.83 7.98 11.72
C ALA A 166 27.89 8.50 10.26
N ARG A 167 27.12 7.90 9.35
CA ARG A 167 26.94 8.38 7.96
C ARG A 167 25.64 9.18 7.78
N CYS A 168 24.99 9.60 8.86
CA CYS A 168 24.12 10.77 8.82
C CYS A 168 25.02 12.00 8.77
N THR A 169 25.17 12.58 7.59
CA THR A 169 25.73 13.92 7.40
C THR A 169 25.06 14.83 8.42
N ALA A 170 25.85 15.45 9.28
CA ALA A 170 25.39 16.48 10.19
C ALA A 170 24.97 17.69 9.34
N ASP A 171 23.78 17.63 8.75
CA ASP A 171 23.15 18.81 8.18
C ASP A 171 22.71 19.66 9.37
N ARG A 172 23.58 20.62 9.66
CA ARG A 172 23.43 21.61 10.70
C ARG A 172 22.16 22.38 10.40
N ILE A 173 21.04 22.01 11.03
CA ILE A 173 19.84 22.84 11.07
C ILE A 173 20.26 24.15 11.72
N ARG A 174 20.55 25.16 10.88
CA ARG A 174 20.75 26.55 11.30
C ARG A 174 19.36 27.09 11.59
N LEU A 175 18.91 26.95 12.84
CA LEU A 175 17.81 27.77 13.34
C LEU A 175 18.32 29.22 13.41
N SER A 176 18.02 30.01 12.38
CA SER A 176 18.21 31.46 12.41
C SER A 176 17.04 32.09 13.15
N SER A 177 17.13 32.18 14.46
CA SER A 177 16.45 33.25 15.19
C SER A 177 17.27 33.64 16.41
N ALA A 178 17.59 34.92 16.45
CA ALA A 178 18.31 35.55 17.54
C ALA A 178 17.46 35.49 18.82
N SER A 179 18.15 35.30 19.95
CA SER A 179 17.63 35.34 21.33
C SER A 179 17.37 33.98 21.98
N ALA A 180 18.44 33.38 22.52
CA ALA A 180 18.44 32.71 23.83
C ALA A 180 19.85 32.16 24.12
N ARG A 181 20.75 33.04 24.59
CA ARG A 181 21.93 32.60 25.34
C ARG A 181 21.43 32.02 26.65
N LYS A 182 21.30 30.69 26.74
CA LYS A 182 21.24 29.96 28.03
C LYS A 182 21.68 28.51 27.82
N THR A 183 22.98 28.32 28.05
CA THR A 183 23.58 27.16 28.76
C THR A 183 22.94 25.79 28.54
N TRP A 184 23.51 25.00 27.63
CA TRP A 184 23.55 23.54 27.77
C TRP A 184 25.01 23.10 27.70
N ARG A 185 25.60 22.91 28.89
CA ARG A 185 26.92 22.31 29.05
C ARG A 185 26.79 20.80 28.79
N ARG A 186 27.53 20.32 27.79
CA ARG A 186 28.42 19.15 27.87
C ARG A 186 27.78 17.81 28.31
N TRP A 187 27.33 17.03 27.33
CA TRP A 187 27.35 15.56 27.40
C TRP A 187 28.25 15.03 26.30
N CYS A 188 29.55 14.99 26.61
CA CYS A 188 30.54 14.20 25.88
C CYS A 188 31.69 13.97 26.85
N SER A 189 31.52 13.02 27.76
CA SER A 189 32.61 12.48 28.58
C SER A 189 32.21 11.15 29.21
N THR A 190 32.70 10.04 28.67
CA THR A 190 33.28 8.91 29.42
C THR A 190 33.97 7.91 28.48
N SER A 191 35.29 8.13 28.31
CA SER A 191 36.47 7.21 28.41
C SER A 191 36.47 5.78 27.82
N PRO A 192 37.64 5.14 27.49
CA PRO A 192 39.01 5.39 28.01
C PRO A 192 40.17 5.33 26.97
N PRO A 193 41.43 5.47 27.40
CA PRO A 193 42.48 4.57 26.93
C PRO A 193 43.19 3.88 28.10
N ILE A 194 43.41 2.57 27.99
CA ILE A 194 44.26 1.77 28.88
C ILE A 194 45.67 1.73 28.28
N ARG A 195 46.70 2.06 29.06
CA ARG A 195 47.93 1.23 29.22
C ARG A 195 48.82 1.76 30.36
N CYS A 196 49.22 0.78 31.19
CA CYS A 196 50.10 0.79 32.36
C CYS A 196 49.54 1.42 33.64
#